data_AF-A0A0C6ETT5-F1
#
_entry.id   AF-A0A0C6ETT5-F1
#
_cell.length_a   1.000
_cell.length_b   1.000
_cell.length_c   1.000
_cell.angle_alpha   90.00
_cell.angle_beta   90.00
_cell.angle_gamma   90.00
#
_symmetry.space_group_name_H-M   'P 1'
#
loop_
_entity.id
_entity.type
_entity.pdbx_description
1 polymer ?
#
loop_
_entity_poly.entity_id
_entity_poly.type
_entity_poly.pdbx_seq_one_letter_code
_entity_poly.pdbx_strand_id
1 'polypeptide(L)'
;MPAQDRGDIRHSIILELAMARARDGDKPFSEAMMCRVASCVVALYWRKQYRLTNGLDCGSCSQKQRQKCRSEDLYRQCQKAIKIESLSKPITDNEGNVTELGDTIADDKAIDVGAWLDARTFLLSCPNRLLQIAHKMRNGDTLGKTDRQYLWRFRKREQNTLLAM
;
A
#
# COMPACT_ATOMS: atom_id res chain seq x y z
N MET A 1 27.57 -0.65 -8.68
CA MET A 1 26.55 0.38 -8.93
C MET A 1 26.20 0.35 -10.41
N PRO A 2 24.91 0.34 -10.78
CA PRO A 2 24.46 0.53 -12.16
C PRO A 2 25.05 1.81 -12.74
N ALA A 3 25.36 1.82 -14.04
CA ALA A 3 25.99 2.97 -14.68
C ALA A 3 25.09 4.23 -14.67
N GLN A 4 23.79 4.02 -14.83
CA GLN A 4 22.76 5.08 -14.85
C GLN A 4 22.69 5.83 -13.51
N ASP A 5 22.76 5.12 -12.39
CA ASP A 5 22.59 5.71 -11.05
C ASP A 5 23.87 6.38 -10.51
N ARG A 6 25.00 6.29 -11.23
CA ARG A 6 26.27 6.89 -10.77
C ARG A 6 26.16 8.41 -10.61
N GLY A 7 25.40 9.07 -11.50
CA GLY A 7 25.14 10.51 -11.43
C GLY A 7 24.39 10.88 -10.15
N ASP A 8 23.30 10.17 -9.87
CA ASP A 8 22.45 10.39 -8.70
C ASP A 8 23.18 10.12 -7.39
N ILE A 9 24.00 9.07 -7.35
CA ILE A 9 24.84 8.76 -6.19
C ILE A 9 25.86 9.87 -5.97
N ARG A 10 26.53 10.35 -7.02
CA ARG A 10 27.48 11.47 -6.91
C ARG A 10 26.78 12.72 -6.38
N HIS A 11 25.59 13.02 -6.90
CA HIS A 11 24.78 14.14 -6.42
C HIS A 11 24.40 13.96 -4.94
N SER A 12 23.99 12.76 -4.54
CA SER A 12 23.67 12.43 -3.15
C SER A 12 24.88 12.64 -2.22
N ILE A 13 26.08 12.24 -2.64
CA ILE A 13 27.32 12.48 -1.86
C ILE A 13 27.58 13.98 -1.69
N ILE A 14 27.43 14.76 -2.77
CA ILE A 14 27.61 16.22 -2.72
C ILE A 14 26.60 16.86 -1.75
N LEU A 15 25.33 16.44 -1.81
CA LEU A 15 24.29 16.92 -0.90
C LEU A 15 24.62 16.59 0.56
N GLU A 16 25.00 15.35 0.87
CA GLU A 16 25.34 14.94 2.23
C GLU A 16 26.56 15.69 2.78
N LEU A 17 27.58 15.95 1.95
CA LEU A 17 28.71 16.78 2.32
C LEU A 17 28.31 18.24 2.56
N ALA A 18 27.44 18.81 1.72
CA ALA A 18 26.92 20.15 1.92
C ALA A 18 26.10 20.26 3.22
N MET A 19 25.26 19.27 3.51
CA MET A 19 24.50 19.19 4.76
C MET A 19 25.42 19.05 5.98
N ALA A 20 26.46 18.21 5.90
CA ALA A 20 27.45 18.09 6.97
C ALA A 20 28.16 19.43 7.23
N ARG A 21 28.53 20.16 6.18
CA ARG A 21 29.15 21.48 6.28
C ARG A 21 28.24 22.50 6.96
N ALA A 22 26.96 22.51 6.61
CA ALA A 22 25.98 23.39 7.23
C ALA A 22 25.81 23.14 8.74
N ARG A 23 25.99 21.90 9.20
CA ARG A 23 25.91 21.55 10.64
C ARG A 23 27.19 21.81 11.41
N ASP A 24 28.34 21.44 10.85
CA ASP A 24 29.63 21.41 11.57
C ASP A 24 30.43 22.72 11.43
N GLY A 25 29.90 23.66 10.64
CA GLY A 25 30.55 24.92 10.24
C GLY A 25 31.46 24.73 9.03
N ASP A 26 32.03 25.84 8.54
CA ASP A 26 32.90 25.90 7.34
C ASP A 26 34.28 25.23 7.47
N LYS A 27 34.40 24.20 8.32
CA LYS A 27 35.64 23.44 8.50
C LYS A 27 35.94 22.62 7.25
N PRO A 28 37.22 22.55 6.82
CA PRO A 28 37.61 21.69 5.72
C PRO A 28 37.38 20.21 6.08
N PHE A 29 36.84 19.43 5.15
CA PHE A 29 36.68 18.00 5.34
C PHE A 29 38.01 17.27 5.20
N SER A 30 38.26 16.31 6.09
CA SER A 30 39.32 15.33 5.87
C SER A 30 38.91 14.34 4.79
N GLU A 31 39.88 13.82 4.05
CA GLU A 31 39.62 12.79 3.03
C GLU A 31 38.93 11.56 3.62
N ALA A 32 39.35 11.12 4.82
CA ALA A 32 38.72 10.02 5.53
C ALA A 32 37.23 10.26 5.83
N MET A 33 36.85 11.48 6.19
CA MET A 33 35.44 11.85 6.41
C MET A 33 34.66 11.80 5.10
N MET A 34 35.20 12.38 4.02
CA MET A 34 34.55 12.35 2.71
C MET A 34 34.35 10.91 2.21
N CYS A 35 35.36 10.07 2.34
CA CYS A 35 35.28 8.64 2.00
C CYS A 35 34.24 7.91 2.86
N ARG A 36 34.13 8.25 4.16
CA ARG A 36 33.10 7.67 5.05
C ARG A 36 31.69 8.08 4.64
N VAL A 37 31.46 9.35 4.32
CA VAL A 37 30.17 9.85 3.82
C VAL A 37 29.82 9.14 2.51
N ALA A 38 30.75 9.08 1.56
CA ALA A 38 30.55 8.38 0.29
C ALA A 38 30.20 6.90 0.50
N SER A 39 30.93 6.21 1.37
CA SER A 39 30.66 4.80 1.70
C SER A 39 29.28 4.60 2.34
N CYS A 40 28.86 5.51 3.22
CA CYS A 40 27.53 5.48 3.82
C CYS A 40 26.43 5.69 2.78
N VAL A 41 26.57 6.65 1.87
CA VAL A 41 25.60 6.91 0.79
C VAL A 41 25.46 5.68 -0.11
N VAL A 42 26.58 5.09 -0.50
CA VAL A 42 26.62 3.84 -1.30
C VAL A 42 25.90 2.70 -0.55
N ALA A 43 26.13 2.54 0.75
CA ALA A 43 25.46 1.52 1.54
C ALA A 43 23.94 1.78 1.66
N LEU A 44 23.52 3.04 1.82
CA LEU A 44 22.11 3.43 1.87
C LEU A 44 21.42 3.19 0.53
N TYR A 45 22.08 3.51 -0.59
CA TYR A 45 21.58 3.19 -1.92
C TYR A 45 21.29 1.70 -2.05
N TRP A 46 22.23 0.82 -1.69
CA TRP A 46 22.02 -0.62 -1.82
C TRP A 46 20.92 -1.15 -0.88
N ARG A 47 20.77 -0.58 0.32
CA ARG A 47 19.64 -0.93 1.21
C ARG A 47 18.30 -0.51 0.60
N LYS A 48 18.22 0.68 0.01
CA LYS A 48 17.03 1.17 -0.69
C LYS A 48 16.71 0.27 -1.89
N GLN A 49 17.70 -0.07 -2.70
CA GLN A 49 17.53 -0.94 -3.85
C GLN A 49 17.09 -2.34 -3.45
N TYR A 50 17.71 -2.92 -2.42
CA TYR A 50 17.31 -4.22 -1.89
C TYR A 50 15.86 -4.20 -1.39
N ARG A 51 15.42 -3.11 -0.75
CA ARG A 51 14.03 -2.95 -0.32
C ARG A 51 13.06 -2.86 -1.51
N LEU A 52 13.43 -2.14 -2.57
CA LEU A 52 12.61 -2.05 -3.78
C LEU A 52 12.46 -3.40 -4.48
N THR A 53 13.49 -4.25 -4.46
CA THR A 53 13.46 -5.57 -5.11
C THR A 53 12.91 -6.69 -4.23
N ASN A 54 13.01 -6.56 -2.90
CA ASN A 54 12.71 -7.66 -1.96
C ASN A 54 11.62 -7.31 -0.92
N GLY A 55 11.00 -6.13 -1.03
CA GLY A 55 9.93 -5.64 -0.15
C GLY A 55 10.36 -5.26 1.27
N LEU A 56 11.61 -5.53 1.66
CA LEU A 56 12.14 -5.21 2.99
C LEU A 56 13.66 -5.00 2.94
N ASP A 57 14.21 -4.39 3.98
CA ASP A 57 15.65 -4.42 4.25
C ASP A 57 15.96 -5.06 5.61
N CYS A 58 17.24 -5.29 5.89
CA CYS A 58 17.66 -5.84 7.17
C CYS A 58 17.37 -4.91 8.36
N GLY A 59 17.04 -3.63 8.13
CA GLY A 59 16.60 -2.70 9.16
C GLY A 59 15.24 -3.08 9.75
N SER A 60 14.40 -3.77 8.97
CA SER A 60 13.12 -4.33 9.41
C SER A 60 13.24 -5.62 10.24
N CYS A 61 14.46 -6.10 10.52
CA CYS A 61 14.73 -7.33 11.26
C CYS A 61 15.28 -7.05 12.67
N SER A 62 14.89 -7.88 13.64
CA SER A 62 15.37 -7.75 15.02
C SER A 62 16.87 -8.04 15.14
N GLN A 63 17.48 -7.64 16.27
CA GLN A 63 18.90 -7.92 16.52
C GLN A 63 19.20 -9.42 16.51
N LYS A 64 18.33 -10.23 17.16
CA LYS A 64 18.46 -11.70 17.18
C LYS A 64 18.43 -12.31 15.77
N GLN A 65 17.52 -11.84 14.92
CA GLN A 65 17.43 -12.30 13.53
C GLN A 65 18.69 -11.94 12.74
N ARG A 66 19.19 -10.71 12.87
CA ARG A 66 20.42 -10.29 12.19
C ARG A 66 21.66 -11.04 12.69
N GLN A 67 21.70 -11.40 13.97
CA GLN A 67 22.77 -12.22 14.54
C GLN A 67 22.74 -13.64 13.94
N LYS A 68 21.56 -14.25 13.85
CA LYS A 68 21.38 -15.54 13.17
C LYS A 68 21.81 -15.48 11.70
N CYS A 69 21.37 -14.46 10.96
CA CYS A 69 21.81 -14.27 9.57
C CYS A 69 23.34 -14.13 9.44
N ARG A 70 24.00 -13.53 10.45
CA ARG A 70 25.47 -13.39 10.47
C ARG A 70 26.18 -14.70 10.77
N SER A 71 25.67 -15.51 11.69
CA SER A 71 26.28 -16.79 12.05
C SER A 71 26.12 -17.83 10.95
N GLU A 72 24.98 -17.82 10.26
CA GLU A 72 24.61 -18.82 9.25
C GLU A 72 24.78 -18.31 7.80
N ASP A 73 25.34 -17.11 7.60
CA ASP A 73 25.51 -16.42 6.29
C ASP A 73 24.23 -16.38 5.40
N LEU A 74 23.08 -16.13 6.02
CA LEU A 74 21.77 -16.12 5.35
C LEU A 74 21.47 -14.83 4.59
N TYR A 75 22.43 -13.91 4.43
CA TYR A 75 22.20 -12.62 3.78
C TYR A 75 21.81 -12.76 2.30
N ARG A 76 22.26 -13.83 1.63
CA ARG A 76 21.93 -14.12 0.23
C ARG A 76 20.58 -14.83 0.06
N GLN A 77 20.07 -15.45 1.12
CA GLN A 77 18.87 -16.28 1.11
C GLN A 77 17.94 -15.87 2.25
N CYS A 78 17.49 -14.61 2.22
CA CYS A 78 16.60 -14.09 3.25
C CYS A 78 15.21 -14.72 3.13
N GLN A 79 14.80 -15.54 4.09
CA GLN A 79 13.48 -16.18 4.12
C GLN A 79 12.31 -15.19 4.20
N LYS A 80 12.56 -13.98 4.70
CA LYS A 80 11.54 -12.92 4.83
C LYS A 80 11.39 -12.12 3.54
N ALA A 81 12.43 -12.09 2.70
CA ALA A 81 12.44 -11.30 1.48
C ALA A 81 11.40 -11.82 0.49
N ILE A 82 10.55 -10.93 -0.01
CA ILE A 82 9.56 -11.24 -1.05
C ILE A 82 10.03 -10.54 -2.30
N LYS A 83 10.45 -11.31 -3.32
CA LYS A 83 10.90 -10.73 -4.57
C LYS A 83 9.73 -9.98 -5.23
N ILE A 84 9.90 -8.69 -5.41
CA ILE A 84 8.94 -7.83 -6.10
C ILE A 84 9.22 -7.98 -7.60
N GLU A 85 8.17 -8.26 -8.37
CA GLU A 85 8.21 -8.37 -9.82
C GLU A 85 7.63 -7.09 -10.45
N SER A 86 8.06 -6.79 -11.67
CA SER A 86 7.54 -5.64 -12.42
C SER A 86 6.11 -5.92 -12.89
N LEU A 87 5.22 -4.93 -12.77
CA LEU A 87 3.86 -5.04 -13.30
C LEU A 87 3.83 -5.10 -14.84
N SER A 88 4.75 -4.41 -15.51
CA SER A 88 4.89 -4.49 -16.98
C SER A 88 5.67 -5.72 -17.46
N LYS A 89 5.79 -6.75 -16.60
CA LYS A 89 6.39 -8.01 -17.00
C LYS A 89 5.44 -8.72 -17.98
N PRO A 90 5.90 -9.14 -19.17
CA PRO A 90 5.06 -9.90 -20.09
C PRO A 90 4.77 -11.29 -19.54
N ILE A 91 3.51 -11.70 -19.63
CA ILE A 91 3.00 -13.01 -19.26
C ILE A 91 2.27 -13.60 -20.46
N THR A 92 2.53 -14.87 -20.74
CA THR A 92 1.84 -15.62 -21.79
C THR A 92 0.62 -16.32 -21.20
N ASP A 93 -0.54 -16.15 -21.81
CA ASP A 93 -1.74 -16.90 -21.46
C ASP A 93 -1.71 -18.33 -22.06
N ASN A 94 -2.75 -19.11 -21.79
CA ASN A 94 -2.87 -20.48 -22.32
C ASN A 94 -3.11 -20.53 -23.85
N GLU A 95 -3.45 -19.40 -24.48
CA GLU A 95 -3.75 -19.26 -25.90
C GLU A 95 -2.54 -18.70 -26.69
N GLY A 96 -1.46 -18.33 -25.99
CA GLY A 96 -0.23 -17.80 -26.57
C GLY A 96 -0.21 -16.27 -26.72
N ASN A 97 -1.22 -15.55 -26.25
CA ASN A 97 -1.22 -14.09 -26.23
C ASN A 97 -0.32 -13.57 -25.10
N VAL A 98 0.31 -12.41 -25.33
CA VAL A 98 1.18 -11.75 -24.36
C VAL A 98 0.44 -10.58 -23.74
N THR A 99 0.28 -10.60 -22.43
CA THR A 99 -0.35 -9.55 -21.61
C THR A 99 0.59 -9.12 -20.49
N GLU A 100 0.45 -7.91 -19.95
CA GLU A 100 1.26 -7.47 -18.81
C GLU A 100 0.77 -8.09 -17.49
N LEU A 101 1.67 -8.39 -16.56
CA LEU A 101 1.33 -8.92 -15.23
C LEU A 101 0.30 -8.02 -14.52
N GLY A 102 0.45 -6.70 -14.64
CA GLY A 102 -0.47 -5.73 -14.03
C GLY A 102 -1.92 -5.91 -14.46
N ASP A 103 -2.16 -6.24 -15.73
CA ASP A 103 -3.52 -6.39 -16.28
C ASP A 103 -4.22 -7.67 -15.79
N THR A 104 -3.45 -8.63 -15.27
CA THR A 104 -3.98 -9.89 -14.74
C THR A 104 -4.39 -9.81 -13.26
N ILE A 105 -4.05 -8.73 -12.57
CA ILE A 105 -4.35 -8.54 -11.15
C ILE A 105 -5.72 -7.89 -11.01
N ALA A 106 -6.65 -8.58 -10.35
CA ALA A 106 -7.97 -8.03 -10.06
C ALA A 106 -7.90 -6.88 -9.03
N ASP A 107 -8.68 -5.82 -9.25
CA ASP A 107 -8.87 -4.75 -8.27
C ASP A 107 -10.02 -5.12 -7.32
N ASP A 108 -9.69 -5.59 -6.12
CA ASP A 108 -10.65 -5.93 -5.05
C ASP A 108 -11.52 -4.73 -4.60
N LYS A 109 -11.16 -3.50 -5.01
CA LYS A 109 -11.92 -2.27 -4.73
C LYS A 109 -12.67 -1.75 -5.95
N ALA A 110 -12.70 -2.48 -7.06
CA ALA A 110 -13.47 -2.08 -8.23
C ALA A 110 -14.94 -1.87 -7.85
N ILE A 111 -15.52 -0.78 -8.34
CA ILE A 111 -16.94 -0.49 -8.14
C ILE A 111 -17.74 -1.55 -8.90
N ASP A 112 -18.54 -2.33 -8.19
CA ASP A 112 -19.56 -3.17 -8.83
C ASP A 112 -20.64 -2.26 -9.42
N VAL A 113 -20.54 -2.03 -10.73
CA VAL A 113 -21.45 -1.15 -11.48
C VAL A 113 -22.88 -1.71 -11.44
N GLY A 114 -23.05 -3.03 -11.43
CA GLY A 114 -24.35 -3.68 -11.33
C GLY A 114 -25.00 -3.39 -9.99
N ALA A 115 -24.28 -3.70 -8.90
CA ALA A 115 -24.75 -3.40 -7.54
C ALA A 115 -25.02 -1.90 -7.34
N TRP A 116 -24.22 -1.03 -7.97
CA TRP A 116 -24.42 0.41 -7.89
C TRP A 116 -25.70 0.88 -8.61
N LEU A 117 -25.98 0.33 -9.80
CA LEU A 117 -27.23 0.59 -10.53
C LEU A 117 -28.46 0.05 -9.79
N ASP A 118 -28.36 -1.15 -9.20
CA ASP A 118 -29.42 -1.74 -8.41
C ASP A 118 -29.73 -0.90 -7.17
N ALA A 119 -28.69 -0.45 -6.45
CA ALA A 119 -28.84 0.45 -5.32
C ALA A 119 -29.50 1.77 -5.73
N ARG A 120 -29.11 2.35 -6.87
CA ARG A 120 -29.72 3.57 -7.39
C ARG A 120 -31.19 3.36 -7.73
N THR A 121 -31.52 2.26 -8.40
CA THR A 121 -32.90 1.92 -8.80
C THR A 121 -33.77 1.71 -7.57
N PHE A 122 -33.25 0.98 -6.58
CA PHE A 122 -33.90 0.81 -5.28
C PHE A 122 -34.20 2.16 -4.62
N LEU A 123 -33.22 3.05 -4.52
CA LEU A 123 -33.40 4.38 -3.91
C LEU A 123 -34.43 5.23 -4.64
N LEU A 124 -34.50 5.17 -5.97
CA LEU A 124 -35.50 5.89 -6.77
C LEU A 124 -36.93 5.36 -6.54
N SER A 125 -37.07 4.04 -6.37
CA SER A 125 -38.35 3.39 -6.09
C SER A 125 -38.79 3.52 -4.62
N CYS A 126 -37.86 3.87 -3.73
CA CYS A 126 -38.09 3.87 -2.29
C CYS A 126 -38.94 5.08 -1.84
N PRO A 127 -39.91 4.89 -0.93
CA PRO A 127 -40.67 5.99 -0.35
C PRO A 127 -39.77 7.05 0.31
N ASN A 128 -39.97 8.33 -0.04
CA ASN A 128 -39.19 9.47 0.49
C ASN A 128 -39.06 9.50 2.02
N ARG A 129 -40.09 9.03 2.74
CA ARG A 129 -40.07 9.00 4.21
C ARG A 129 -39.03 8.02 4.76
N LEU A 130 -38.76 6.89 4.08
CA LEU A 130 -37.69 5.97 4.47
C LEU A 130 -36.31 6.55 4.20
N LEU A 131 -36.15 7.29 3.10
CA LEU A 131 -34.90 8.00 2.81
C LEU A 131 -34.59 9.02 3.91
N GLN A 132 -35.57 9.81 4.35
CA GLN A 132 -35.40 10.75 5.46
C GLN A 132 -35.01 10.05 6.77
N ILE A 133 -35.65 8.92 7.09
CA ILE A 133 -35.32 8.08 8.24
C ILE A 133 -33.88 7.57 8.14
N ALA A 134 -33.46 7.08 6.97
CA ALA A 134 -32.10 6.60 6.72
C ALA A 134 -31.06 7.72 6.86
N HIS A 135 -31.34 8.94 6.39
CA HIS A 135 -30.48 10.10 6.59
C HIS A 135 -30.31 10.46 8.06
N LYS A 136 -31.41 10.48 8.84
CA LYS A 136 -31.35 10.68 10.30
C LYS A 136 -30.48 9.62 10.98
N MET A 137 -30.63 8.35 10.61
CA MET A 137 -29.80 7.27 11.15
C MET A 137 -28.31 7.41 10.78
N ARG A 138 -28.01 7.78 9.53
CA ARG A 138 -26.64 8.02 9.07
C ARG A 138 -25.96 9.17 9.82
N ASN A 139 -26.72 10.22 10.12
CA ASN A 139 -26.24 11.40 10.84
C ASN A 139 -26.16 11.19 12.37
N GLY A 140 -26.70 10.08 12.89
CA GLY A 140 -26.73 9.79 14.33
C GLY A 140 -27.89 10.46 15.08
N ASP A 141 -28.90 10.98 14.38
CA ASP A 141 -30.05 11.63 14.99
C ASP A 141 -30.98 10.63 15.68
N THR A 142 -31.66 11.08 16.74
CA THR A 142 -32.67 10.25 17.40
C THR A 142 -33.95 10.13 16.58
N LEU A 143 -34.35 8.90 16.27
CA LEU A 143 -35.60 8.62 15.56
C LEU A 143 -36.81 8.90 16.47
N GLY A 144 -37.71 9.77 16.01
CA GLY A 144 -38.99 10.03 16.66
C GLY A 144 -39.91 8.80 16.69
N LYS A 145 -40.94 8.84 17.55
CA LYS A 145 -41.87 7.71 17.74
C LYS A 145 -42.57 7.29 16.43
N THR A 146 -42.97 8.27 15.63
CA THR A 146 -43.63 8.06 14.32
C THR A 146 -42.68 7.44 13.28
N ASP A 147 -41.43 7.90 13.24
CA ASP A 147 -40.39 7.38 12.34
C ASP A 147 -40.03 5.93 12.68
N ARG A 148 -39.91 5.60 13.98
CA ARG A 148 -39.73 4.22 14.45
C ARG A 148 -40.89 3.32 14.05
N GLN A 149 -42.13 3.81 14.22
CA GLN A 149 -43.33 3.04 13.86
C GLN A 149 -43.42 2.80 12.34
N TYR A 150 -43.09 3.82 11.53
CA TYR A 150 -43.06 3.69 10.07
C TYR A 150 -42.01 2.67 9.62
N LEU A 151 -40.80 2.74 10.15
CA LEU A 151 -39.72 1.78 9.88
C LEU A 151 -40.10 0.36 10.30
N TRP A 152 -40.74 0.19 11.45
CA TRP A 152 -41.21 -1.12 11.93
C TRP A 152 -42.22 -1.76 10.98
N ARG A 153 -43.22 -1.00 10.51
CA ARG A 153 -44.21 -1.49 9.53
C ARG A 153 -43.55 -1.93 8.23
N PHE A 154 -42.60 -1.12 7.73
CA PHE A 154 -41.90 -1.43 6.50
C PHE A 154 -41.04 -2.69 6.63
N ARG A 155 -40.27 -2.83 7.72
CA ARG A 155 -39.48 -4.04 8.01
C ARG A 155 -40.34 -5.29 8.11
N LYS A 156 -41.51 -5.21 8.74
CA LYS A 156 -42.44 -6.34 8.86
C LYS A 156 -43.00 -6.78 7.51
N ARG A 157 -43.17 -5.86 6.55
CA ARG A 157 -43.64 -6.15 5.19
C ARG A 157 -42.57 -6.88 4.36
N GLU A 158 -41.34 -6.41 4.42
CA GLU A 158 -40.21 -6.95 3.64
C GLU A 158 -39.54 -8.17 4.30
N GLN A 159 -40.04 -8.59 5.46
CA GLN A 159 -39.50 -9.74 6.18
C GLN A 159 -39.89 -11.03 5.46
N ASN A 160 -38.94 -11.62 4.74
CA ASN A 160 -39.11 -12.95 4.16
C ASN A 160 -39.29 -13.99 5.28
N THR A 161 -40.33 -14.80 5.19
CA THR A 161 -40.52 -15.97 6.05
C THR A 161 -39.41 -16.98 5.75
N LEU A 162 -38.50 -17.17 6.70
CA LEU A 162 -37.37 -18.10 6.56
C LEU A 162 -37.78 -19.58 6.63
N LEU A 163 -39.05 -19.86 6.94
CA LEU A 163 -39.68 -21.17 6.90
C LEU A 163 -41.00 -21.04 6.15
N ALA A 164 -41.13 -21.76 5.04
CA ALA A 164 -42.45 -22.04 4.47
C ALA A 164 -43.18 -22.97 5.45
N MET A 165 -44.36 -22.56 5.91
CA MET A 165 -45.33 -23.50 6.49
C MET A 165 -46.00 -24.28 5.36
#